data_AF-A0A518FQM0-F1
#
_entry.id   AF-A0A518FQM0-F1
#
_cell.length_a   1.000
_cell.length_b   1.000
_cell.length_c   1.000
_cell.angle_alpha   90.00
_cell.angle_beta   90.00
_cell.angle_gamma   90.00
#
_symmetry.space_group_name_H-M   'P 1'
#
loop_
_entity.id
_entity.type
_entity.pdbx_description
1 polymer ?
#
loop_
_entity_poly.entity_id
_entity_poly.type
_entity_poly.pdbx_seq_one_letter_code
_entity_poly.pdbx_strand_id
1 'polypeptide(L)'
;MSAHRFLLLCSAGLLLCLCSACQQQPQDHVDQNGAPLQTQTEAETTQTSATEHTPEPAVETTDLVSPESAKPEPKTIDPKMVITPGEKMAAERFLLVRNQLRKIGFAFHYLVDEHQYFLPTPEAHPEFYDENGRLKVSWRVHLLPFLEQKKLYEQFKLDEAWDSPHNAPLAKSMPAIYRSPDTPFDSNKTRFRVFEGKWGKNREGDPASSTAFPLGKPLRIRDFIDGTSNSILVVETGPDKAVVWTRPGGLNLDKFDEELGTTAKGIPVLTADGDSVCIRRGIGAPQWKQLICPNDQTRISWMGFRIFHSTLPPAQLELLRRLSANSIALRSYLQQHESKLPPAKTELVNGKPLLSWRVHFLPFIGEKILYNQFHLDEPWDSPHNKQFLDYMPVAYQLDPEVKEGKTQLVTFTGKNTPFPGGPGIRFFDIPDGTSNTILLIKAAPDQAVPWTKPVDLPFDPADPWKPLGTFADDKTEAIMADGSIQNIPTSLSAKELGNLIQINDGQITPNLKPFSLLPE
;
A
#
# COMPACT_ATOMS: atom_id res chain seq x y z
N MET A 1 6.89 34.98 1.77
CA MET A 1 5.64 34.26 2.10
C MET A 1 4.99 33.80 0.82
N SER A 2 4.83 32.49 0.64
CA SER A 2 3.74 31.79 -0.05
C SER A 2 4.28 30.52 -0.71
N ALA A 3 3.88 29.39 -0.14
CA ALA A 3 4.19 28.05 -0.58
C ALA A 3 3.31 27.67 -1.78
N HIS A 4 3.86 26.94 -2.75
CA HIS A 4 3.08 26.25 -3.77
C HIS A 4 3.29 24.75 -3.60
N ARG A 5 2.21 24.08 -3.15
CA ARG A 5 2.06 22.63 -3.14
C ARG A 5 1.78 22.17 -4.57
N PHE A 6 2.65 21.33 -5.13
CA PHE A 6 2.36 20.59 -6.36
C PHE A 6 1.67 19.27 -6.01
N LEU A 7 0.42 19.11 -6.47
CA LEU A 7 -0.25 17.82 -6.58
C LEU A 7 0.22 17.14 -7.88
N LEU A 8 0.76 15.92 -7.76
CA LEU A 8 1.05 15.04 -8.89
C LEU A 8 -0.20 14.21 -9.23
N LEU A 9 -0.84 14.54 -10.35
CA LEU A 9 -1.80 13.69 -11.05
C LEU A 9 -1.04 12.85 -12.09
N CYS A 10 -0.99 11.54 -11.90
CA CYS A 10 -0.54 10.59 -12.91
C CYS A 10 -1.68 10.32 -13.90
N SER A 11 -1.54 10.81 -15.14
CA SER A 11 -2.34 10.36 -16.28
C SER A 11 -1.41 9.97 -17.42
N ALA A 12 -1.39 8.68 -17.75
CA ALA A 12 -0.71 8.15 -18.93
C ALA A 12 -1.62 8.30 -20.16
N GLY A 13 -1.09 8.88 -21.23
CA GLY A 13 -1.76 8.98 -22.53
C GLY A 13 -0.74 9.29 -23.64
N LEU A 14 -0.46 8.29 -24.47
CA LEU A 14 0.31 8.40 -25.71
C LEU A 14 -0.60 8.99 -26.81
N LEU A 15 -0.13 9.98 -27.59
CA LEU A 15 -0.27 10.02 -29.07
C LEU A 15 0.55 11.15 -29.72
N LEU A 16 1.02 10.88 -30.94
CA LEU A 16 1.85 11.72 -31.82
C LEU A 16 1.13 12.90 -32.48
N CYS A 17 1.87 14.00 -32.77
CA CYS A 17 2.15 14.60 -34.11
C CYS A 17 2.23 16.15 -34.14
N LEU A 18 3.41 16.62 -34.58
CA LEU A 18 3.75 17.70 -35.54
C LEU A 18 3.27 19.17 -35.39
N CYS A 19 4.28 20.05 -35.36
CA CYS A 19 4.45 21.37 -36.02
C CYS A 19 3.45 22.53 -35.77
N SER A 20 3.92 23.60 -35.12
CA SER A 20 4.30 24.89 -35.76
C SER A 20 4.25 26.07 -34.77
N ALA A 21 5.10 27.07 -35.05
CA ALA A 21 5.50 28.20 -34.22
C ALA A 21 4.51 29.39 -34.18
N CYS A 22 4.53 30.15 -33.07
CA CYS A 22 4.53 31.63 -32.96
C CYS A 22 4.40 32.00 -31.46
N GLN A 23 5.44 32.48 -30.77
CA GLN A 23 5.88 33.88 -30.60
C GLN A 23 4.88 34.84 -29.89
N GLN A 24 5.42 35.46 -28.82
CA GLN A 24 5.11 36.76 -28.19
C GLN A 24 4.24 36.81 -26.90
N GLN A 25 4.96 37.04 -25.79
CA GLN A 25 4.61 37.88 -24.63
C GLN A 25 4.98 39.36 -24.94
N PRO A 26 4.84 40.34 -24.01
CA PRO A 26 3.85 40.56 -22.93
C PRO A 26 3.36 42.04 -22.91
N GLN A 27 2.45 42.43 -22.01
CA GLN A 27 2.48 43.80 -21.43
C GLN A 27 1.93 43.85 -19.99
N ASP A 28 2.73 44.49 -19.13
CA ASP A 28 2.44 44.95 -17.79
C ASP A 28 1.56 46.21 -17.81
N HIS A 29 0.76 46.43 -16.76
CA HIS A 29 0.49 47.79 -16.26
C HIS A 29 0.26 47.77 -14.74
N VAL A 30 1.12 48.51 -14.06
CA VAL A 30 1.05 48.94 -12.66
C VAL A 30 0.26 50.25 -12.61
N ASP A 31 -0.56 50.45 -11.57
CA ASP A 31 -0.71 51.77 -10.95
C ASP A 31 -1.10 51.67 -9.46
N GLN A 32 -0.56 52.62 -8.69
CA GLN A 32 -0.59 52.77 -7.23
C GLN A 32 -1.57 53.89 -6.78
N ASN A 33 -1.74 53.97 -5.45
CA ASN A 33 -2.29 55.07 -4.59
C ASN A 33 -3.71 54.81 -4.03
N GLY A 34 -4.02 54.98 -2.74
CA GLY A 34 -3.24 55.39 -1.57
C GLY A 34 -4.18 55.65 -0.36
N ALA A 35 -3.84 55.04 0.81
CA ALA A 35 -3.88 55.51 2.21
C ALA A 35 -5.14 56.24 2.82
N PRO A 36 -5.14 56.61 4.13
CA PRO A 36 -5.32 55.75 5.32
C PRO A 36 -6.37 56.33 6.31
N LEU A 37 -6.70 55.63 7.42
CA LEU A 37 -7.30 56.30 8.60
C LEU A 37 -6.88 55.62 9.93
N GLN A 38 -6.44 56.46 10.88
CA GLN A 38 -6.08 56.16 12.27
C GLN A 38 -7.30 56.17 13.20
N THR A 39 -7.11 55.68 14.44
CA THR A 39 -7.68 56.05 15.77
C THR A 39 -7.95 54.78 16.60
N GLN A 40 -7.81 54.68 17.92
CA GLN A 40 -7.44 55.57 19.03
C GLN A 40 -7.17 54.66 20.26
N THR A 41 -6.48 55.20 21.26
CA THR A 41 -6.21 54.58 22.57
C THR A 41 -6.80 55.50 23.65
N GLU A 42 -7.48 54.94 24.64
CA GLU A 42 -7.92 55.53 25.93
C GLU A 42 -8.60 54.38 26.72
N ALA A 43 -8.69 54.28 28.04
CA ALA A 43 -7.88 54.58 29.22
C ALA A 43 -8.61 53.87 30.40
N GLU A 44 -7.87 53.55 31.47
CA GLU A 44 -8.27 52.89 32.73
C GLU A 44 -9.42 53.61 33.47
N THR A 45 -10.24 53.00 34.34
CA THR A 45 -9.96 52.55 35.73
C THR A 45 -11.27 51.92 36.29
N THR A 46 -11.30 50.98 37.25
CA THR A 46 -11.36 51.26 38.70
C THR A 46 -11.16 49.96 39.51
N GLN A 47 -10.39 50.04 40.60
CA GLN A 47 -10.04 49.00 41.56
C GLN A 47 -11.07 48.82 42.69
N THR A 48 -11.14 47.61 43.27
CA THR A 48 -11.17 47.24 44.74
C THR A 48 -11.54 45.74 44.84
N SER A 49 -11.09 44.87 45.77
CA SER A 49 -10.40 44.98 47.06
C SER A 49 -9.74 43.65 47.47
N ALA A 50 -8.75 43.75 48.35
CA ALA A 50 -8.45 42.88 49.52
C ALA A 50 -8.01 41.40 49.34
N THR A 51 -6.84 41.15 49.93
CA THR A 51 -6.11 39.90 50.20
C THR A 51 -6.69 39.13 51.40
N GLU A 52 -6.69 37.78 51.36
CA GLU A 52 -6.20 36.92 52.45
C GLU A 52 -6.07 35.41 52.08
N HIS A 53 -5.20 34.74 52.84
CA HIS A 53 -4.54 33.43 52.71
C HIS A 53 -5.42 32.16 52.67
N THR A 54 -4.92 31.03 52.12
CA THR A 54 -4.29 29.84 52.79
C THR A 54 -3.96 28.73 51.72
N PRO A 55 -3.25 27.62 51.99
CA PRO A 55 -1.89 27.33 51.49
C PRO A 55 -1.77 26.16 50.49
N GLU A 56 -0.65 26.10 49.76
CA GLU A 56 -0.16 24.90 49.05
C GLU A 56 0.29 23.82 50.05
N PRO A 57 0.03 22.52 49.79
CA PRO A 57 0.60 21.46 50.60
C PRO A 57 2.07 21.21 50.23
N ALA A 58 2.86 21.06 51.27
CA ALA A 58 4.30 20.87 51.27
C ALA A 58 4.76 19.62 50.50
N VAL A 59 5.89 19.78 49.82
CA VAL A 59 6.72 18.71 49.28
C VAL A 59 7.47 18.06 50.45
N GLU A 60 7.09 16.83 50.80
CA GLU A 60 7.92 15.96 51.64
C GLU A 60 9.06 15.38 50.79
N THR A 61 10.28 15.76 51.17
CA THR A 61 11.52 15.13 50.75
C THR A 61 11.63 13.74 51.36
N THR A 62 11.53 12.71 50.53
CA THR A 62 11.98 11.34 50.87
C THR A 62 13.13 10.95 49.95
N ASP A 63 14.18 10.45 50.59
CA ASP A 63 15.49 10.14 50.06
C ASP A 63 15.50 9.34 48.74
N LEU A 64 16.29 9.83 47.79
CA LEU A 64 16.64 9.14 46.55
C LEU A 64 17.62 7.99 46.88
N VAL A 65 17.07 6.81 47.15
CA VAL A 65 17.81 5.56 46.95
C VAL A 65 17.82 5.27 45.45
N SER A 66 19.02 5.37 44.85
CA SER A 66 19.27 4.94 43.47
C SER A 66 18.77 3.51 43.24
N PRO A 67 17.94 3.23 42.22
CA PRO A 67 17.74 1.86 41.80
C PRO A 67 19.01 1.42 41.07
N GLU A 68 19.77 0.59 41.77
CA GLU A 68 20.80 -0.27 41.23
C GLU A 68 20.28 -0.96 39.96
N SER A 69 21.08 -0.89 38.91
CA SER A 69 20.77 -1.33 37.54
C SER A 69 20.22 -2.75 37.51
N ALA A 70 18.90 -2.90 37.35
CA ALA A 70 18.31 -4.13 36.88
C ALA A 70 18.78 -4.36 35.43
N LYS A 71 19.64 -5.35 35.21
CA LYS A 71 19.93 -5.84 33.86
C LYS A 71 18.60 -6.25 33.23
N PRO A 72 18.27 -5.81 32.00
CA PRO A 72 17.05 -6.24 31.35
C PRO A 72 17.13 -7.76 31.16
N GLU A 73 16.18 -8.48 31.75
CA GLU A 73 16.01 -9.91 31.50
C GLU A 73 15.85 -10.14 29.98
N PRO A 74 16.52 -11.16 29.39
CA PRO A 74 16.40 -11.42 27.97
C PRO A 74 14.96 -11.81 27.65
N LYS A 75 14.22 -10.91 27.01
CA LYS A 75 12.90 -11.22 26.45
C LYS A 75 13.07 -12.39 25.49
N THR A 76 12.44 -13.52 25.81
CA THR A 76 12.41 -14.70 24.93
C THR A 76 11.77 -14.30 23.60
N ILE A 77 12.48 -14.57 22.50
CA ILE A 77 12.00 -14.28 21.14
C ILE A 77 10.78 -15.18 20.87
N ASP A 78 9.66 -14.59 20.42
CA ASP A 78 8.47 -15.35 20.02
C ASP A 78 8.84 -16.37 18.93
N PRO A 79 8.50 -17.67 19.09
CA PRO A 79 8.78 -18.70 18.10
C PRO A 79 8.34 -18.35 16.66
N LYS A 80 7.25 -17.58 16.49
CA LYS A 80 6.79 -17.13 15.16
C LYS A 80 7.78 -16.18 14.46
N MET A 81 8.65 -15.51 15.22
CA MET A 81 9.66 -14.59 14.69
C MET A 81 10.89 -15.34 14.18
N VAL A 82 11.15 -16.53 14.70
CA VAL A 82 12.32 -17.33 14.36
C VAL A 82 12.11 -17.95 12.99
N ILE A 83 13.07 -17.74 12.09
CA ILE A 83 13.04 -18.47 10.82
C ILE A 83 13.47 -19.93 11.01
N THR A 84 12.76 -20.83 10.36
CA THR A 84 13.19 -22.23 10.23
C THR A 84 13.60 -22.47 8.78
N PRO A 85 14.85 -22.91 8.51
CA PRO A 85 15.33 -23.15 7.16
C PRO A 85 14.42 -24.13 6.40
N GLY A 86 14.01 -23.76 5.18
CA GLY A 86 13.15 -24.61 4.34
C GLY A 86 11.65 -24.62 4.69
N GLU A 87 11.25 -23.98 5.79
CA GLU A 87 9.85 -23.83 6.17
C GLU A 87 9.20 -22.57 5.57
N LYS A 88 7.86 -22.51 5.58
CA LYS A 88 7.14 -21.28 5.21
C LYS A 88 7.41 -20.18 6.24
N MET A 89 7.57 -18.95 5.77
CA MET A 89 7.67 -17.80 6.65
C MET A 89 6.29 -17.50 7.27
N ALA A 90 6.24 -17.22 8.58
CA ALA A 90 5.02 -16.77 9.25
C ALA A 90 4.60 -15.38 8.73
N ALA A 91 3.29 -15.17 8.58
CA ALA A 91 2.75 -13.91 8.06
C ALA A 91 3.09 -12.72 8.97
N GLU A 92 2.95 -12.91 10.28
CA GLU A 92 3.27 -11.90 11.31
C GLU A 92 4.74 -11.49 11.25
N ARG A 93 5.65 -12.45 11.06
CA ARG A 93 7.08 -12.17 10.89
C ARG A 93 7.33 -11.36 9.62
N PHE A 94 6.75 -11.77 8.50
CA PHE A 94 6.92 -11.05 7.23
C PHE A 94 6.44 -9.61 7.35
N LEU A 95 5.31 -9.36 8.02
CA LEU A 95 4.76 -8.02 8.20
C LEU A 95 5.70 -7.09 8.97
N LEU A 96 6.30 -7.58 10.06
CA LEU A 96 7.29 -6.79 10.81
C LEU A 96 8.50 -6.44 9.94
N VAL A 97 9.03 -7.42 9.20
CA VAL A 97 10.16 -7.19 8.29
C VAL A 97 9.78 -6.26 7.15
N ARG A 98 8.58 -6.42 6.58
CA ARG A 98 8.04 -5.55 5.53
C ARG A 98 8.00 -4.10 5.99
N ASN A 99 7.52 -3.86 7.20
CA ASN A 99 7.47 -2.51 7.78
C ASN A 99 8.87 -1.92 7.99
N GLN A 100 9.85 -2.74 8.39
CA GLN A 100 11.24 -2.30 8.49
C GLN A 100 11.84 -1.95 7.12
N LEU A 101 11.65 -2.82 6.13
CA LEU A 101 12.12 -2.61 4.77
C LEU A 101 11.48 -1.37 4.13
N ARG A 102 10.17 -1.13 4.32
CA ARG A 102 9.50 0.07 3.79
C ARG A 102 10.05 1.35 4.38
N LYS A 103 10.33 1.38 5.69
CA LYS A 103 10.99 2.53 6.34
C LYS A 103 12.41 2.75 5.83
N ILE A 104 13.17 1.69 5.57
CA ILE A 104 14.47 1.76 4.90
C ILE A 104 14.30 2.32 3.47
N GLY A 105 13.26 1.88 2.75
CA GLY A 105 12.88 2.42 1.43
C GLY A 105 12.60 3.91 1.47
N PHE A 106 11.79 4.37 2.42
CA PHE A 106 11.53 5.80 2.61
C PHE A 106 12.82 6.59 2.85
N ALA A 107 13.74 6.07 3.68
CA ALA A 107 15.04 6.71 3.89
C ALA A 107 15.88 6.80 2.61
N PHE A 108 15.87 5.77 1.75
CA PHE A 108 16.50 5.85 0.43
C PHE A 108 15.83 6.90 -0.46
N HIS A 109 14.50 6.98 -0.47
CA HIS A 109 13.79 7.98 -1.27
C HIS A 109 14.05 9.41 -0.78
N TYR A 110 14.12 9.66 0.53
CA TYR A 110 14.53 10.95 1.07
C TYR A 110 15.95 11.31 0.67
N LEU A 111 16.89 10.35 0.75
CA LEU A 111 18.26 10.57 0.30
C LEU A 111 18.33 10.89 -1.21
N VAL A 112 17.55 10.19 -2.04
CA VAL A 112 17.48 10.47 -3.47
C VAL A 112 16.82 11.82 -3.77
N ASP A 113 15.81 12.22 -3.01
CA ASP A 113 15.17 13.52 -3.17
C ASP A 113 16.15 14.66 -2.83
N GLU A 114 16.92 14.52 -1.75
CA GLU A 114 17.91 15.52 -1.33
C GLU A 114 19.17 15.54 -2.20
N HIS A 115 19.65 14.37 -2.63
CA HIS A 115 20.98 14.25 -3.25
C HIS A 115 20.96 13.69 -4.69
N GLN A 116 19.79 13.36 -5.25
CA GLN A 116 19.59 12.75 -6.57
C GLN A 116 20.08 11.30 -6.75
N TYR A 117 20.78 10.74 -5.77
CA TYR A 117 21.39 9.42 -5.84
C TYR A 117 21.06 8.56 -4.62
N PHE A 118 21.10 7.24 -4.77
CA PHE A 118 20.84 6.28 -3.69
C PHE A 118 21.95 6.20 -2.63
N LEU A 119 23.09 6.87 -2.85
CA LEU A 119 24.20 7.05 -1.93
C LEU A 119 24.87 8.42 -2.21
N PRO A 120 25.65 9.00 -1.26
CA PRO A 120 26.51 10.14 -1.56
C PRO A 120 27.45 9.83 -2.72
N THR A 121 27.88 10.81 -3.50
CA THR A 121 28.74 10.54 -4.67
C THR A 121 30.22 10.78 -4.36
N PRO A 122 31.15 10.00 -4.97
CA PRO A 122 32.59 10.26 -4.82
C PRO A 122 33.03 11.64 -5.31
N GLU A 123 32.29 12.26 -6.24
CA GLU A 123 32.60 13.61 -6.72
C GLU A 123 32.32 14.69 -5.68
N ALA A 124 31.27 14.51 -4.87
CA ALA A 124 30.91 15.43 -3.78
C ALA A 124 31.65 15.10 -2.47
N HIS A 125 31.87 13.81 -2.21
CA HIS A 125 32.41 13.29 -0.96
C HIS A 125 33.46 12.20 -1.20
N PRO A 126 34.62 12.53 -1.81
CA PRO A 126 35.69 11.56 -2.06
C PRO A 126 36.20 10.92 -0.77
N GLU A 127 36.15 11.64 0.36
CA GLU A 127 36.60 11.18 1.67
C GLU A 127 35.80 9.99 2.20
N PHE A 128 34.55 9.79 1.77
CA PHE A 128 33.72 8.67 2.21
C PHE A 128 34.13 7.33 1.58
N TYR A 129 34.99 7.36 0.57
CA TYR A 129 35.33 6.20 -0.25
C TYR A 129 36.77 5.72 -0.02
N ASP A 130 36.97 4.41 -0.12
CA ASP A 130 38.29 3.79 -0.23
C ASP A 130 38.82 3.81 -1.68
N GLU A 131 40.06 3.34 -1.85
CA GLU A 131 40.74 3.27 -3.15
C GLU A 131 40.02 2.41 -4.20
N ASN A 132 39.11 1.52 -3.78
CA ASN A 132 38.33 0.65 -4.65
C ASN A 132 36.94 1.23 -4.97
N GLY A 133 36.64 2.45 -4.52
CA GLY A 133 35.33 3.07 -4.69
C GLY A 133 34.25 2.46 -3.80
N ARG A 134 34.61 1.79 -2.70
CA ARG A 134 33.66 1.34 -1.68
C ARG A 134 33.55 2.39 -0.57
N LEU A 135 32.36 2.61 -0.04
CA LEU A 135 32.18 3.42 1.16
C LEU A 135 32.97 2.84 2.35
N LYS A 136 33.63 3.70 3.12
CA LYS A 136 34.37 3.32 4.34
C LYS A 136 33.47 2.87 5.49
N VAL A 137 32.26 3.42 5.54
CA VAL A 137 31.16 3.01 6.43
C VAL A 137 29.96 2.48 5.64
N SER A 138 29.09 1.70 6.27
CA SER A 138 27.93 1.13 5.59
C SER A 138 26.97 2.20 5.02
N TRP A 139 26.32 1.90 3.90
CA TRP A 139 25.15 2.65 3.40
C TRP A 139 24.09 2.89 4.49
N ARG A 140 23.97 1.97 5.45
CA ARG A 140 23.08 2.10 6.62
C ARG A 140 23.40 3.32 7.47
N VAL A 141 24.68 3.68 7.60
CA VAL A 141 25.11 4.89 8.31
C VAL A 141 24.64 6.13 7.57
N HIS A 142 24.75 6.16 6.23
CA HIS A 142 24.30 7.30 5.41
C HIS A 142 22.77 7.50 5.40
N LEU A 143 21.99 6.49 5.80
CA LEU A 143 20.53 6.62 5.95
C LEU A 143 20.08 7.15 7.32
N LEU A 144 20.98 7.20 8.32
CA LEU A 144 20.63 7.61 9.68
C LEU A 144 19.95 9.00 9.77
N PRO A 145 20.36 10.04 9.01
CA PRO A 145 19.67 11.33 9.04
C PRO A 145 18.17 11.23 8.68
N PHE A 146 17.82 10.29 7.77
CA PHE A 146 16.47 10.05 7.27
C PHE A 146 15.68 9.01 8.09
N LEU A 147 16.30 8.48 9.15
CA LEU A 147 15.72 7.50 10.07
C LEU A 147 15.61 8.06 11.49
N GLU A 148 15.61 9.39 11.62
CA GLU A 148 15.58 10.11 12.91
C GLU A 148 16.79 9.80 13.81
N GLN A 149 17.91 9.36 13.22
CA GLN A 149 19.14 9.00 13.91
C GLN A 149 20.28 9.99 13.63
N LYS A 150 19.97 11.26 13.35
CA LYS A 150 20.96 12.30 13.02
C LYS A 150 22.06 12.45 14.09
N LYS A 151 21.71 12.39 15.37
CA LYS A 151 22.69 12.46 16.49
C LYS A 151 23.68 11.29 16.49
N LEU A 152 23.26 10.11 16.02
CA LEU A 152 24.15 8.96 15.89
C LEU A 152 25.02 9.10 14.64
N TYR A 153 24.46 9.61 13.53
CA TYR A 153 25.20 9.92 12.31
C TYR A 153 26.38 10.86 12.56
N GLU A 154 26.15 11.96 13.29
CA GLU A 154 27.17 12.97 13.63
C GLU A 154 28.33 12.42 14.48
N GLN A 155 28.18 11.25 15.09
CA GLN A 155 29.26 10.60 15.84
C GLN A 155 30.23 9.84 14.94
N PHE A 156 29.82 9.44 13.73
CA PHE A 156 30.69 8.71 12.81
C PHE A 156 31.70 9.65 12.15
N LYS A 157 32.94 9.18 12.05
CA LYS A 157 33.94 9.76 11.15
C LYS A 157 33.85 9.06 9.81
N LEU A 158 33.23 9.72 8.85
CA LEU A 158 32.92 9.13 7.54
C LEU A 158 34.16 9.00 6.63
N ASP A 159 35.24 9.69 6.97
CA ASP A 159 36.56 9.61 6.34
C ASP A 159 37.43 8.46 6.88
N GLU A 160 36.99 7.79 7.96
CA GLU A 160 37.63 6.62 8.55
C GLU A 160 36.83 5.33 8.28
N ALA A 161 37.53 4.19 8.27
CA ALA A 161 36.88 2.88 8.12
C ALA A 161 35.90 2.58 9.28
N TRP A 162 34.87 1.79 9.00
CA TRP A 162 33.85 1.37 9.98
C TRP A 162 34.42 0.69 11.24
N ASP A 163 35.59 0.08 11.13
CA ASP A 163 36.32 -0.63 12.17
C ASP A 163 37.53 0.16 12.71
N SER A 164 37.61 1.46 12.42
CA SER A 164 38.59 2.34 13.05
C SER A 164 38.40 2.38 14.58
N PRO A 165 39.44 2.72 15.37
CA PRO A 165 39.31 2.87 16.82
C PRO A 165 38.16 3.80 17.26
N HIS A 166 37.83 4.81 16.43
CA HIS A 166 36.72 5.73 16.67
C HIS A 166 35.36 5.15 16.28
N ASN A 167 35.24 4.55 15.10
CA ASN A 167 33.95 4.08 14.55
C ASN A 167 33.51 2.73 15.12
N ALA A 168 34.45 1.83 15.44
CA ALA A 168 34.14 0.46 15.87
C ALA A 168 33.23 0.39 17.12
N PRO A 169 33.40 1.23 18.17
CA PRO A 169 32.51 1.25 19.32
C PRO A 169 31.05 1.62 18.99
N LEU A 170 30.82 2.43 17.95
CA LEU A 170 29.48 2.89 17.54
C LEU A 170 28.60 1.75 17.01
N ALA A 171 29.20 0.62 16.63
CA ALA A 171 28.45 -0.57 16.22
C ALA A 171 27.45 -1.06 17.29
N LYS A 172 27.72 -0.80 18.58
CA LYS A 172 26.81 -1.15 19.69
C LYS A 172 25.49 -0.37 19.67
N SER A 173 25.45 0.78 19.01
CA SER A 173 24.30 1.67 18.91
C SER A 173 23.42 1.35 17.70
N MET A 174 23.25 0.07 17.34
CA MET A 174 22.48 -0.33 16.16
C MET A 174 21.01 0.13 16.26
N PRO A 175 20.51 0.95 15.33
CA PRO A 175 19.11 1.32 15.29
C PRO A 175 18.20 0.09 15.16
N ALA A 176 17.07 0.09 15.88
CA ALA A 176 16.12 -1.03 15.88
C ALA A 176 15.58 -1.37 14.47
N ILE A 177 15.56 -0.40 13.56
CA ILE A 177 15.13 -0.60 12.18
C ILE A 177 16.00 -1.60 11.40
N TYR A 178 17.27 -1.77 11.79
CA TYR A 178 18.19 -2.73 11.17
C TYR A 178 18.21 -4.10 11.87
N ARG A 179 17.39 -4.31 12.91
CA ARG A 179 17.34 -5.57 13.67
C ARG A 179 16.21 -6.46 13.14
N SER A 180 16.53 -7.62 12.58
CA SER A 180 15.51 -8.63 12.25
C SER A 180 14.74 -9.08 13.50
N PRO A 181 13.47 -9.49 13.40
CA PRO A 181 12.63 -9.83 14.55
C PRO A 181 13.19 -10.91 15.47
N ASP A 182 13.99 -11.83 14.93
CA ASP A 182 14.65 -12.94 15.62
C ASP A 182 16.12 -12.68 15.97
N THR A 183 16.60 -11.45 15.82
CA THR A 183 17.94 -11.06 16.24
C THR A 183 17.93 -10.57 17.70
N PRO A 184 18.83 -11.06 18.58
CA PRO A 184 18.95 -10.59 19.96
C PRO A 184 19.10 -9.06 20.07
N PHE A 185 18.55 -8.47 21.14
CA PHE A 185 18.49 -7.02 21.30
C PHE A 185 19.88 -6.37 21.41
N ASP A 186 20.82 -7.06 22.05
CA ASP A 186 22.22 -6.66 22.26
C ASP A 186 23.13 -6.93 21.05
N SER A 187 22.60 -7.55 19.99
CA SER A 187 23.33 -7.77 18.75
C SER A 187 23.61 -6.45 18.03
N ASN A 188 24.81 -6.34 17.47
CA ASN A 188 25.21 -5.30 16.52
C ASN A 188 25.17 -5.77 15.06
N LYS A 189 24.56 -6.94 14.79
CA LYS A 189 24.51 -7.53 13.46
C LYS A 189 23.13 -7.37 12.82
N THR A 190 23.13 -7.05 11.54
CA THR A 190 21.94 -6.94 10.69
C THR A 190 21.95 -7.98 9.58
N ARG A 191 20.75 -8.40 9.18
CA ARG A 191 20.49 -9.31 8.06
C ARG A 191 20.05 -8.60 6.79
N PHE A 192 19.75 -7.30 6.87
CA PHE A 192 19.35 -6.46 5.73
C PHE A 192 20.57 -6.11 4.88
N ARG A 193 20.72 -6.73 3.72
CA ARG A 193 21.91 -6.61 2.85
C ARG A 193 21.51 -6.08 1.47
N VAL A 194 22.43 -5.39 0.81
CA VAL A 194 22.33 -4.98 -0.59
C VAL A 194 23.22 -5.88 -1.45
N PHE A 195 23.02 -5.90 -2.76
CA PHE A 195 23.96 -6.53 -3.69
C PHE A 195 25.01 -5.53 -4.17
N GLU A 196 26.29 -5.89 -4.00
CA GLU A 196 27.38 -5.03 -4.46
C GLU A 196 27.62 -5.28 -5.96
N GLY A 197 27.61 -4.20 -6.73
CA GLY A 197 27.74 -4.25 -8.18
C GLY A 197 28.99 -3.59 -8.71
N LYS A 198 29.09 -3.60 -10.03
CA LYS A 198 30.09 -2.85 -10.79
C LYS A 198 29.45 -2.21 -12.00
N TRP A 199 30.06 -1.13 -12.46
CA TRP A 199 29.75 -0.56 -13.77
C TRP A 199 30.34 -1.42 -14.88
N GLY A 200 29.58 -1.56 -15.95
CA GLY A 200 29.92 -2.25 -17.18
C GLY A 200 29.13 -1.66 -18.35
N LYS A 201 28.78 -2.49 -19.33
CA LYS A 201 27.97 -2.10 -20.48
C LYS A 201 26.75 -3.01 -20.61
N ASN A 202 25.61 -2.46 -21.03
CA ASN A 202 24.41 -3.25 -21.36
C ASN A 202 24.57 -3.91 -22.75
N ARG A 203 23.50 -4.57 -23.22
CA ARG A 203 23.47 -5.22 -24.55
C ARG A 203 23.66 -4.23 -25.71
N GLU A 204 23.29 -2.97 -25.52
CA GLU A 204 23.38 -1.89 -26.51
C GLU A 204 24.75 -1.19 -26.47
N GLY A 205 25.60 -1.50 -25.48
CA GLY A 205 26.92 -0.92 -25.29
C GLY A 205 26.94 0.31 -24.37
N ASP A 206 25.79 0.73 -23.84
CA ASP A 206 25.64 1.87 -22.94
C ASP A 206 26.12 1.54 -21.52
N PRO A 207 26.65 2.52 -20.76
CA PRO A 207 27.05 2.33 -19.37
C PRO A 207 25.93 1.75 -18.51
N ALA A 208 26.21 0.65 -17.83
CA ALA A 208 25.20 -0.09 -17.09
C ALA A 208 25.76 -0.66 -15.79
N SER A 209 25.00 -0.53 -14.70
CA SER A 209 25.36 -1.15 -13.43
C SER A 209 24.78 -2.56 -13.32
N SER A 210 25.53 -3.48 -12.72
CA SER A 210 25.03 -4.83 -12.43
C SER A 210 24.03 -4.89 -11.26
N THR A 211 23.91 -3.82 -10.46
CA THR A 211 23.02 -3.70 -9.29
C THR A 211 22.56 -2.26 -9.04
N ALA A 212 21.67 -2.06 -8.08
CA ALA A 212 21.37 -0.72 -7.55
C ALA A 212 22.53 -0.05 -6.78
N PHE A 213 23.55 -0.82 -6.36
CA PHE A 213 24.66 -0.35 -5.53
C PHE A 213 26.02 -0.76 -6.11
N PRO A 214 26.44 -0.18 -7.25
CA PRO A 214 27.77 -0.40 -7.80
C PRO A 214 28.86 0.29 -6.96
N LEU A 215 30.07 -0.25 -7.01
CA LEU A 215 31.25 0.46 -6.54
C LEU A 215 31.47 1.75 -7.33
N GLY A 216 31.91 2.79 -6.63
CA GLY A 216 32.13 4.14 -7.15
C GLY A 216 30.83 4.93 -7.28
N LYS A 217 30.50 5.35 -8.51
CA LYS A 217 29.37 6.24 -8.78
C LYS A 217 28.02 5.56 -8.50
N PRO A 218 27.18 6.09 -7.60
CA PRO A 218 25.87 5.51 -7.31
C PRO A 218 24.83 5.77 -8.41
N LEU A 219 23.69 5.06 -8.34
CA LEU A 219 22.58 5.22 -9.26
C LEU A 219 21.62 6.33 -8.83
N ARG A 220 20.91 6.88 -9.81
CA ARG A 220 19.71 7.72 -9.67
C ARG A 220 18.46 6.89 -9.93
N ILE A 221 17.28 7.36 -9.53
CA ILE A 221 15.99 6.73 -9.89
C ILE A 221 15.86 6.53 -11.41
N ARG A 222 16.28 7.52 -12.22
CA ARG A 222 16.17 7.44 -13.69
C ARG A 222 17.09 6.38 -14.33
N ASP A 223 18.03 5.82 -13.59
CA ASP A 223 18.93 4.77 -14.09
C ASP A 223 18.30 3.37 -13.98
N PHE A 224 17.10 3.25 -13.38
CA PHE A 224 16.28 2.04 -13.32
C PHE A 224 15.39 1.92 -14.57
N ILE A 225 16.00 1.56 -15.70
CA ILE A 225 15.32 1.45 -17.00
C ILE A 225 14.25 0.34 -17.00
N ASP A 226 14.40 -0.67 -16.14
CA ASP A 226 13.48 -1.81 -16.03
C ASP A 226 12.21 -1.46 -15.24
N GLY A 227 12.20 -0.27 -14.63
CA GLY A 227 11.20 0.22 -13.69
C GLY A 227 11.61 -0.06 -12.24
N THR A 228 11.46 0.95 -11.37
CA THR A 228 11.83 0.87 -9.95
C THR A 228 11.10 -0.24 -9.19
N SER A 229 9.89 -0.59 -9.61
CA SER A 229 9.11 -1.71 -9.05
C SER A 229 9.63 -3.10 -9.42
N ASN A 230 10.62 -3.20 -10.33
CA ASN A 230 11.16 -4.47 -10.82
C ASN A 230 12.59 -4.75 -10.33
N SER A 231 13.18 -3.83 -9.57
CA SER A 231 14.56 -3.95 -9.10
C SER A 231 14.64 -3.99 -7.58
N ILE A 232 15.34 -4.98 -7.05
CA ILE A 232 15.57 -5.18 -5.62
C ILE A 232 16.73 -4.29 -5.15
N LEU A 233 16.48 -3.55 -4.06
CA LEU A 233 17.51 -2.81 -3.34
C LEU A 233 18.11 -3.65 -2.20
N VAL A 234 17.25 -4.13 -1.30
CA VAL A 234 17.64 -4.75 -0.04
C VAL A 234 16.97 -6.11 0.12
N VAL A 235 17.70 -7.09 0.65
CA VAL A 235 17.20 -8.42 1.00
C VAL A 235 17.44 -8.72 2.47
N GLU A 236 16.52 -9.43 3.12
CA GLU A 236 16.77 -10.04 4.42
C GLU A 236 17.42 -11.43 4.23
N THR A 237 18.70 -11.53 4.55
CA THR A 237 19.48 -12.79 4.52
C THR A 237 19.19 -13.68 5.72
N GLY A 238 19.73 -14.90 5.76
CA GLY A 238 19.70 -15.78 6.93
C GLY A 238 20.60 -15.27 8.08
N PRO A 239 20.40 -15.74 9.32
CA PRO A 239 21.17 -15.32 10.49
C PRO A 239 22.66 -15.65 10.37
N ASP A 240 23.03 -16.71 9.64
CA ASP A 240 24.41 -17.09 9.33
C ASP A 240 25.13 -16.08 8.40
N LYS A 241 24.39 -15.18 7.74
CA LYS A 241 24.91 -14.14 6.85
C LYS A 241 24.80 -12.73 7.44
N ALA A 242 24.43 -12.64 8.72
CA ALA A 242 24.35 -11.36 9.42
C ALA A 242 25.75 -10.71 9.57
N VAL A 243 25.81 -9.40 9.32
CA VAL A 243 27.05 -8.61 9.40
C VAL A 243 26.90 -7.49 10.39
N VAL A 244 28.00 -7.00 10.96
CA VAL A 244 27.99 -5.77 11.75
C VAL A 244 27.36 -4.65 10.92
N TRP A 245 26.35 -3.96 11.45
CA TRP A 245 25.53 -3.05 10.63
C TRP A 245 26.30 -1.86 10.04
N THR A 246 27.40 -1.45 10.69
CA THR A 246 28.31 -0.39 10.23
C THR A 246 29.29 -0.86 9.15
N ARG A 247 29.46 -2.17 8.96
CA ARG A 247 30.37 -2.73 7.95
C ARG A 247 29.84 -2.46 6.54
N PRO A 248 30.64 -1.84 5.64
CA PRO A 248 30.27 -1.63 4.25
C PRO A 248 30.34 -2.92 3.43
N GLY A 249 29.89 -2.83 2.19
CA GLY A 249 29.83 -3.94 1.24
C GLY A 249 28.48 -4.62 1.17
N GLY A 250 28.33 -5.45 0.14
CA GLY A 250 27.09 -6.15 -0.21
C GLY A 250 27.26 -7.66 -0.31
N LEU A 251 26.28 -8.31 -0.91
CA LEU A 251 26.29 -9.71 -1.31
C LEU A 251 26.91 -9.85 -2.70
N ASN A 252 27.58 -10.98 -2.95
CA ASN A 252 28.09 -11.33 -4.27
C ASN A 252 26.97 -11.81 -5.20
N LEU A 253 26.93 -11.27 -6.42
CA LEU A 253 25.93 -11.61 -7.44
C LEU A 253 26.10 -13.01 -8.04
N ASP A 254 27.31 -13.55 -8.08
CA ASP A 254 27.55 -14.83 -8.76
C ASP A 254 27.14 -16.04 -7.90
N LYS A 255 26.79 -15.79 -6.63
CA LYS A 255 26.58 -16.82 -5.59
C LYS A 255 25.32 -16.58 -4.75
N PHE A 256 24.22 -16.16 -5.38
CA PHE A 256 22.99 -15.75 -4.69
C PHE A 256 22.51 -16.70 -3.58
N ASP A 257 22.31 -17.99 -3.89
CA ASP A 257 21.77 -18.93 -2.89
C ASP A 257 22.73 -19.18 -1.72
N GLU A 258 24.04 -19.09 -1.96
CA GLU A 258 25.08 -19.19 -0.92
C GLU A 258 25.09 -17.93 -0.06
N GLU A 259 24.97 -16.74 -0.68
CA GLU A 259 24.99 -15.43 -0.02
C GLU A 259 23.73 -15.16 0.82
N LEU A 260 22.59 -15.74 0.44
CA LEU A 260 21.35 -15.67 1.22
C LEU A 260 21.43 -16.47 2.51
N GLY A 261 22.20 -17.57 2.54
CA GLY A 261 22.39 -18.40 3.73
C GLY A 261 21.16 -19.23 4.11
N THR A 262 21.00 -19.46 5.41
CA THR A 262 19.92 -20.28 5.99
C THR A 262 18.62 -19.49 6.12
N THR A 263 17.83 -19.39 5.04
CA THR A 263 16.52 -18.72 5.05
C THR A 263 15.34 -19.69 5.07
N ALA A 264 14.16 -19.17 5.45
CA ALA A 264 12.87 -19.77 5.12
C ALA A 264 12.66 -19.90 3.59
N LYS A 265 11.58 -20.55 3.16
CA LYS A 265 11.13 -20.62 1.76
C LYS A 265 10.80 -19.25 1.17
N GLY A 266 10.49 -18.26 2.01
CA GLY A 266 10.26 -16.88 1.62
C GLY A 266 11.41 -15.98 2.01
N ILE A 267 11.76 -15.05 1.13
CA ILE A 267 12.81 -14.04 1.31
C ILE A 267 12.17 -12.66 1.19
N PRO A 268 12.11 -11.88 2.28
CA PRO A 268 11.66 -10.49 2.24
C PRO A 268 12.67 -9.63 1.48
N VAL A 269 12.16 -8.81 0.55
CA VAL A 269 12.95 -7.89 -0.25
C VAL A 269 12.28 -6.51 -0.31
N LEU A 270 13.10 -5.49 -0.54
CA LEU A 270 12.70 -4.10 -0.80
C LEU A 270 12.95 -3.80 -2.28
N THR A 271 11.96 -3.27 -2.99
CA THR A 271 12.08 -2.79 -4.36
C THR A 271 12.45 -1.31 -4.40
N ALA A 272 12.96 -0.83 -5.54
CA ALA A 272 13.47 0.54 -5.68
C ALA A 272 12.38 1.63 -5.71
N ASP A 273 11.10 1.24 -5.78
CA ASP A 273 9.94 2.10 -5.57
C ASP A 273 9.47 2.17 -4.11
N GLY A 274 10.15 1.44 -3.21
CA GLY A 274 9.86 1.43 -1.78
C GLY A 274 8.80 0.41 -1.33
N ASP A 275 8.26 -0.44 -2.23
CA ASP A 275 7.45 -1.57 -1.78
C ASP A 275 8.33 -2.69 -1.20
N SER A 276 7.72 -3.53 -0.37
CA SER A 276 8.37 -4.74 0.13
C SER A 276 7.50 -5.95 -0.11
N VAL A 277 8.13 -6.98 -0.68
CA VAL A 277 7.49 -8.23 -1.08
C VAL A 277 8.28 -9.41 -0.53
N CYS A 278 7.62 -10.57 -0.43
CA CYS A 278 8.31 -11.81 -0.12
C CYS A 278 8.41 -12.65 -1.39
N ILE A 279 9.60 -13.09 -1.75
CA ILE A 279 9.84 -13.93 -2.93
C ILE A 279 10.24 -15.34 -2.52
N ARG A 280 9.93 -16.32 -3.36
CA ARG A 280 10.33 -17.71 -3.13
C ARG A 280 11.86 -17.82 -3.19
N ARG A 281 12.41 -18.62 -2.29
CA ARG A 281 13.78 -19.14 -2.41
C ARG A 281 13.87 -20.08 -3.61
N GLY A 282 15.05 -20.16 -4.24
CA GLY A 282 15.31 -21.12 -5.32
C GLY A 282 14.64 -20.76 -6.64
N ILE A 283 14.41 -19.47 -6.92
CA ILE A 283 13.86 -19.00 -8.19
C ILE A 283 14.82 -19.15 -9.37
N GLY A 284 16.09 -19.49 -9.12
CA GLY A 284 17.14 -19.66 -10.12
C GLY A 284 17.96 -18.39 -10.34
N ALA A 285 19.22 -18.57 -10.72
CA ALA A 285 20.15 -17.47 -10.97
C ALA A 285 19.69 -16.48 -12.08
N PRO A 286 19.08 -16.92 -13.20
CA PRO A 286 18.59 -16.00 -14.22
C PRO A 286 17.52 -15.03 -13.68
N GLN A 287 16.57 -15.55 -12.89
CA GLN A 287 15.50 -14.76 -12.29
C GLN A 287 16.05 -13.79 -11.23
N TRP A 288 17.00 -14.23 -10.40
CA TRP A 288 17.69 -13.33 -9.47
C TRP A 288 18.39 -12.19 -10.19
N LYS A 289 19.10 -12.49 -11.29
CA LYS A 289 19.80 -11.49 -12.08
C LYS A 289 18.84 -10.42 -12.62
N GLN A 290 17.71 -10.85 -13.19
CA GLN A 290 16.66 -9.94 -13.68
C GLN A 290 16.12 -9.03 -12.57
N LEU A 291 15.94 -9.56 -11.36
CA LEU A 291 15.42 -8.80 -10.23
C LEU A 291 16.42 -7.82 -9.61
N ILE A 292 17.72 -7.94 -9.90
CA ILE A 292 18.77 -7.17 -9.23
C ILE A 292 19.44 -6.18 -10.19
N CYS A 293 19.60 -6.55 -11.46
CA CYS A 293 20.07 -5.66 -12.50
C CYS A 293 18.96 -4.63 -12.81
N PRO A 294 19.22 -3.31 -12.70
CA PRO A 294 18.18 -2.30 -12.86
C PRO A 294 17.95 -1.82 -14.30
N ASN A 295 18.72 -2.34 -15.26
CA ASN A 295 18.78 -1.83 -16.63
C ASN A 295 19.03 -2.92 -17.69
N ASP A 296 18.53 -4.12 -17.46
CA ASP A 296 18.64 -5.24 -18.42
C ASP A 296 17.45 -5.35 -19.39
N GLN A 297 16.51 -4.40 -19.30
CA GLN A 297 15.25 -4.25 -20.01
C GLN A 297 14.25 -5.39 -19.80
N THR A 298 14.44 -6.19 -18.75
CA THR A 298 13.53 -7.30 -18.45
C THR A 298 12.27 -6.80 -17.75
N ARG A 299 11.11 -7.02 -18.36
CA ARG A 299 9.81 -6.88 -17.66
C ARG A 299 9.52 -8.14 -16.86
N ILE A 300 9.38 -7.98 -15.55
CA ILE A 300 9.18 -9.10 -14.63
C ILE A 300 7.71 -9.26 -14.25
N SER A 301 7.21 -10.49 -14.34
CA SER A 301 5.92 -10.86 -13.74
C SER A 301 6.12 -11.40 -12.33
N TRP A 302 5.90 -10.55 -11.32
CA TRP A 302 6.02 -10.91 -9.90
C TRP A 302 5.19 -12.13 -9.48
N MET A 303 4.11 -12.42 -10.21
CA MET A 303 3.15 -13.47 -9.88
C MET A 303 3.78 -14.88 -9.85
N GLY A 304 4.84 -15.11 -10.64
CA GLY A 304 5.51 -16.42 -10.73
C GLY A 304 6.31 -16.81 -9.48
N PHE A 305 6.77 -15.84 -8.70
CA PHE A 305 7.72 -16.07 -7.60
C PHE A 305 7.40 -15.32 -6.31
N ARG A 306 6.42 -14.41 -6.30
CA ARG A 306 5.93 -13.77 -5.05
C ARG A 306 5.22 -14.79 -4.16
N ILE A 307 5.43 -14.66 -2.85
CA ILE A 307 4.67 -15.32 -1.80
C ILE A 307 3.74 -14.28 -1.19
N PHE A 308 2.44 -14.54 -1.32
CA PHE A 308 1.41 -13.76 -0.66
C PHE A 308 1.25 -14.27 0.77
N HIS A 309 1.57 -13.41 1.73
CA HIS A 309 1.27 -13.66 3.13
C HIS A 309 -0.11 -13.10 3.41
N SER A 310 -0.92 -13.88 4.13
CA SER A 310 -2.25 -13.49 4.56
C SER A 310 -2.37 -13.77 6.06
N THR A 311 -2.89 -12.83 6.82
CA THR A 311 -3.36 -13.09 8.19
C THR A 311 -4.82 -13.51 8.23
N LEU A 312 -5.53 -13.43 7.10
CA LEU A 312 -6.92 -13.90 7.01
C LEU A 312 -7.00 -15.43 7.13
N PRO A 313 -7.97 -15.96 7.91
CA PRO A 313 -8.33 -17.38 7.87
C PRO A 313 -8.72 -17.84 6.45
N PRO A 314 -8.61 -19.14 6.12
CA PRO A 314 -8.89 -19.65 4.78
C PRO A 314 -10.24 -19.24 4.21
N ALA A 315 -11.31 -19.26 5.02
CA ALA A 315 -12.65 -18.86 4.60
C ALA A 315 -12.71 -17.36 4.21
N GLN A 316 -12.10 -16.48 5.01
CA GLN A 316 -12.03 -15.05 4.72
C GLN A 316 -11.14 -14.76 3.51
N LEU A 317 -10.05 -15.51 3.32
CA LEU A 317 -9.22 -15.39 2.12
C LEU A 317 -10.00 -15.74 0.85
N GLU A 318 -10.81 -16.79 0.90
CA GLU A 318 -11.65 -17.18 -0.22
C GLU A 318 -12.75 -16.15 -0.50
N LEU A 319 -13.38 -15.63 0.55
CA LEU A 319 -14.32 -14.52 0.43
C LEU A 319 -13.68 -13.29 -0.23
N LEU A 320 -12.46 -12.92 0.21
CA LEU A 320 -11.72 -11.79 -0.36
C LEU A 320 -11.43 -12.01 -1.85
N ARG A 321 -11.08 -13.23 -2.26
CA ARG A 321 -10.86 -13.56 -3.69
C ARG A 321 -12.12 -13.40 -4.51
N ARG A 322 -13.27 -13.89 -4.02
CA ARG A 322 -14.57 -13.77 -4.70
C ARG A 322 -14.99 -12.31 -4.85
N LEU A 323 -14.88 -11.51 -3.79
CA LEU A 323 -15.15 -10.07 -3.84
C LEU A 323 -14.17 -9.34 -4.78
N SER A 324 -12.88 -9.71 -4.77
CA SER A 324 -11.88 -9.13 -5.67
C SER A 324 -12.18 -9.43 -7.14
N ALA A 325 -12.63 -10.64 -7.46
CA ALA A 325 -13.05 -10.99 -8.82
C ALA A 325 -14.20 -10.10 -9.31
N ASN A 326 -15.17 -9.80 -8.44
CA ASN A 326 -16.30 -8.92 -8.74
C ASN A 326 -15.87 -7.44 -8.89
N SER A 327 -14.94 -6.97 -8.05
CA SER A 327 -14.36 -5.63 -8.18
C SER A 327 -13.61 -5.46 -9.51
N ILE A 328 -12.84 -6.47 -9.93
CA ILE A 328 -12.15 -6.49 -11.23
C ILE A 328 -13.17 -6.53 -12.38
N ALA A 329 -14.23 -7.33 -12.25
CA ALA A 329 -15.29 -7.44 -13.25
C ALA A 329 -16.01 -6.11 -13.46
N LEU A 330 -16.37 -5.42 -12.37
CA LEU A 330 -16.96 -4.08 -12.42
C LEU A 330 -16.06 -3.09 -13.17
N ARG A 331 -14.76 -3.05 -12.87
CA ARG A 331 -13.82 -2.16 -13.56
C ARG A 331 -13.73 -2.47 -15.06
N SER A 332 -13.71 -3.75 -15.40
CA SER A 332 -13.66 -4.21 -16.79
C SER A 332 -14.95 -3.88 -17.54
N TYR A 333 -16.10 -4.00 -16.88
CA TYR A 333 -17.40 -3.56 -17.37
C TYR A 333 -17.40 -2.05 -17.63
N LEU A 334 -17.00 -1.24 -16.65
CA LEU A 334 -16.93 0.22 -16.79
C LEU A 334 -16.07 0.64 -17.98
N GLN A 335 -14.96 -0.06 -18.24
CA GLN A 335 -14.10 0.21 -19.39
C GLN A 335 -14.80 -0.04 -20.73
N GLN A 336 -15.72 -1.01 -20.81
CA GLN A 336 -16.45 -1.36 -22.04
C GLN A 336 -17.77 -0.60 -22.21
N HIS A 337 -18.30 -0.02 -21.13
CA HIS A 337 -19.63 0.59 -21.11
C HIS A 337 -19.61 2.10 -20.81
N GLU A 338 -18.66 2.84 -21.41
CA GLU A 338 -18.56 4.32 -21.30
C GLU A 338 -18.51 4.81 -19.83
N SER A 339 -17.87 4.03 -18.94
CA SER A 339 -17.85 4.31 -17.49
C SER A 339 -19.23 4.38 -16.84
N LYS A 340 -20.25 3.69 -17.37
CA LYS A 340 -21.58 3.59 -16.74
C LYS A 340 -21.71 2.32 -15.92
N LEU A 341 -22.32 2.44 -14.74
CA LEU A 341 -22.68 1.29 -13.92
C LEU A 341 -23.80 0.48 -14.60
N PRO A 342 -23.90 -0.83 -14.34
CA PRO A 342 -25.01 -1.63 -14.87
C PRO A 342 -26.34 -1.25 -14.20
N PRO A 343 -27.49 -1.52 -14.83
CA PRO A 343 -27.60 -1.96 -16.21
C PRO A 343 -27.31 -0.82 -17.20
N ALA A 344 -26.60 -1.11 -18.28
CA ALA A 344 -26.47 -0.18 -19.40
C ALA A 344 -27.81 -0.04 -20.12
N LYS A 345 -28.02 1.08 -20.85
CA LYS A 345 -29.26 1.29 -21.63
C LYS A 345 -29.54 0.17 -22.62
N THR A 346 -28.50 -0.46 -23.18
CA THR A 346 -28.58 -1.60 -24.11
C THR A 346 -29.06 -2.89 -23.45
N GLU A 347 -29.05 -2.96 -22.12
CA GLU A 347 -29.45 -4.13 -21.33
C GLU A 347 -30.89 -4.00 -20.81
N LEU A 348 -31.55 -2.89 -21.13
CA LEU A 348 -32.92 -2.61 -20.74
C LEU A 348 -33.88 -2.90 -21.90
N VAL A 349 -34.88 -3.74 -21.65
CA VAL A 349 -36.01 -3.96 -22.57
C VAL A 349 -37.21 -3.19 -22.04
N ASN A 350 -37.74 -2.27 -22.85
CA ASN A 350 -38.80 -1.34 -22.43
C ASN A 350 -38.46 -0.58 -21.12
N GLY A 351 -37.18 -0.23 -20.95
CA GLY A 351 -36.68 0.53 -19.80
C GLY A 351 -36.48 -0.27 -18.52
N LYS A 352 -36.61 -1.61 -18.56
CA LYS A 352 -36.39 -2.49 -17.39
C LYS A 352 -35.38 -3.60 -17.68
N PRO A 353 -34.57 -3.99 -16.69
CA PRO A 353 -33.69 -5.14 -16.84
C PRO A 353 -34.51 -6.44 -16.85
N LEU A 354 -34.22 -7.32 -17.81
CA LEU A 354 -34.78 -8.69 -17.86
C LEU A 354 -33.92 -9.69 -17.09
N LEU A 355 -32.63 -9.39 -16.97
CA LEU A 355 -31.60 -10.19 -16.31
C LEU A 355 -30.85 -9.36 -15.27
N SER A 356 -30.32 -10.03 -14.25
CA SER A 356 -29.43 -9.45 -13.25
C SER A 356 -28.17 -8.86 -13.88
N TRP A 357 -27.65 -7.76 -13.30
CA TRP A 357 -26.33 -7.21 -13.66
C TRP A 357 -25.21 -8.26 -13.52
N ARG A 358 -25.40 -9.26 -12.66
CA ARG A 358 -24.51 -10.41 -12.48
C ARG A 358 -24.40 -11.27 -13.74
N VAL A 359 -25.44 -11.33 -14.57
CA VAL A 359 -25.36 -12.01 -15.88
C VAL A 359 -24.45 -11.22 -16.82
N HIS A 360 -24.56 -9.89 -16.84
CA HIS A 360 -23.69 -9.02 -17.66
C HIS A 360 -22.23 -8.99 -17.18
N PHE A 361 -21.95 -9.42 -15.94
CA PHE A 361 -20.59 -9.57 -15.42
C PHE A 361 -19.89 -10.86 -15.85
N LEU A 362 -20.63 -11.88 -16.33
CA LEU A 362 -20.09 -13.19 -16.70
C LEU A 362 -18.87 -13.11 -17.65
N PRO A 363 -18.84 -12.29 -18.73
CA PRO A 363 -17.69 -12.21 -19.62
C PRO A 363 -16.40 -11.74 -18.91
N PHE A 364 -16.53 -11.02 -17.81
CA PHE A 364 -15.42 -10.39 -17.08
C PHE A 364 -14.91 -11.24 -15.91
N ILE A 365 -15.69 -12.24 -15.48
CA ILE A 365 -15.28 -13.24 -14.46
C ILE A 365 -14.87 -14.58 -15.07
N GLY A 366 -14.67 -14.64 -16.40
CA GLY A 366 -14.24 -15.85 -17.11
C GLY A 366 -15.37 -16.74 -17.62
N GLU A 367 -16.63 -16.34 -17.45
CA GLU A 367 -17.83 -17.13 -17.75
C GLU A 367 -18.50 -16.74 -19.08
N LYS A 368 -17.70 -16.33 -20.07
CA LYS A 368 -18.20 -15.90 -21.39
C LYS A 368 -19.01 -17.00 -22.11
N ILE A 369 -18.65 -18.27 -21.91
CA ILE A 369 -19.37 -19.40 -22.51
C ILE A 369 -20.78 -19.52 -21.93
N LEU A 370 -20.94 -19.33 -20.62
CA LEU A 370 -22.25 -19.30 -19.97
C LEU A 370 -23.05 -18.07 -20.40
N TYR A 371 -22.42 -16.89 -20.48
CA TYR A 371 -23.07 -15.66 -20.96
C TYR A 371 -23.74 -15.84 -22.32
N ASN A 372 -23.03 -16.46 -23.28
CA ASN A 372 -23.53 -16.68 -24.63
C ASN A 372 -24.73 -17.64 -24.71
N GLN A 373 -25.05 -18.36 -23.63
CA GLN A 373 -26.21 -19.26 -23.58
C GLN A 373 -27.49 -18.55 -23.12
N PHE A 374 -27.40 -17.37 -22.49
CA PHE A 374 -28.57 -16.59 -22.09
C PHE A 374 -29.23 -15.91 -23.29
N HIS A 375 -30.56 -15.93 -23.31
CA HIS A 375 -31.35 -15.07 -24.18
C HIS A 375 -31.53 -13.71 -23.48
N LEU A 376 -30.80 -12.70 -23.95
CA LEU A 376 -30.74 -11.37 -23.30
C LEU A 376 -32.04 -10.56 -23.46
N ASP A 377 -32.89 -10.94 -24.41
CA ASP A 377 -34.20 -10.36 -24.71
C ASP A 377 -35.35 -11.10 -23.99
N GLU A 378 -35.06 -12.10 -23.17
CA GLU A 378 -36.01 -12.85 -22.36
C GLU A 378 -35.81 -12.61 -20.85
N PRO A 379 -36.88 -12.65 -20.03
CA PRO A 379 -36.75 -12.53 -18.58
C PRO A 379 -35.95 -13.71 -17.98
N TRP A 380 -35.34 -13.47 -16.82
CA TRP A 380 -34.54 -14.46 -16.08
C TRP A 380 -35.27 -15.78 -15.79
N ASP A 381 -36.60 -15.76 -15.68
CA ASP A 381 -37.47 -16.90 -15.41
C ASP A 381 -38.18 -17.46 -16.64
N SER A 382 -37.76 -17.08 -17.85
CA SER A 382 -38.21 -17.74 -19.07
C SER A 382 -37.87 -19.24 -19.04
N PRO A 383 -38.60 -20.10 -19.77
CA PRO A 383 -38.30 -21.52 -19.84
C PRO A 383 -36.84 -21.81 -20.24
N HIS A 384 -36.24 -20.96 -21.08
CA HIS A 384 -34.84 -21.08 -21.49
C HIS A 384 -33.88 -20.56 -20.42
N ASN A 385 -34.02 -19.31 -19.94
CA ASN A 385 -33.03 -18.70 -19.04
C ASN A 385 -33.02 -19.34 -17.64
N LYS A 386 -34.17 -19.83 -17.17
CA LYS A 386 -34.31 -20.39 -15.82
C LYS A 386 -33.45 -21.64 -15.60
N GLN A 387 -33.12 -22.38 -16.66
CA GLN A 387 -32.27 -23.57 -16.57
C GLN A 387 -30.84 -23.27 -16.11
N PHE A 388 -30.38 -22.02 -16.27
CA PHE A 388 -29.03 -21.61 -15.91
C PHE A 388 -28.89 -21.18 -14.44
N LEU A 389 -29.97 -21.23 -13.65
CA LEU A 389 -29.93 -20.83 -12.24
C LEU A 389 -28.95 -21.68 -11.43
N ASP A 390 -28.85 -22.97 -11.75
CA ASP A 390 -27.96 -23.93 -11.08
C ASP A 390 -26.48 -23.78 -11.50
N TYR A 391 -26.20 -22.99 -12.55
CA TYR A 391 -24.84 -22.73 -13.04
C TYR A 391 -24.27 -21.44 -12.45
N MET A 392 -24.54 -21.16 -11.18
CA MET A 392 -24.05 -19.95 -10.53
C MET A 392 -22.51 -19.96 -10.46
N PRO A 393 -21.82 -18.94 -11.01
CA PRO A 393 -20.38 -18.83 -10.89
C PRO A 393 -19.90 -18.80 -9.44
N VAL A 394 -18.75 -19.43 -9.17
CA VAL A 394 -18.13 -19.46 -7.83
C VAL A 394 -17.87 -18.05 -7.29
N ALA A 395 -17.64 -17.06 -8.17
CA ALA A 395 -17.46 -15.67 -7.79
C ALA A 395 -18.68 -15.05 -7.08
N TYR A 396 -19.89 -15.59 -7.26
CA TYR A 396 -21.12 -15.10 -6.59
C TYR A 396 -21.52 -15.90 -5.35
N GLN A 397 -20.90 -17.06 -5.10
CA GLN A 397 -21.12 -17.85 -3.90
C GLN A 397 -20.29 -17.23 -2.76
N LEU A 398 -20.77 -16.21 -2.04
CA LEU A 398 -19.96 -15.60 -0.97
C LEU A 398 -19.88 -16.46 0.30
N ASP A 399 -20.89 -17.30 0.54
CA ASP A 399 -21.00 -18.19 1.68
C ASP A 399 -21.48 -19.57 1.18
N PRO A 400 -20.73 -20.67 1.42
CA PRO A 400 -21.12 -22.00 0.96
C PRO A 400 -22.42 -22.53 1.60
N GLU A 401 -22.90 -21.95 2.70
CA GLU A 401 -24.15 -22.36 3.36
C GLU A 401 -25.41 -21.78 2.69
N VAL A 402 -25.25 -20.78 1.83
CA VAL A 402 -26.36 -20.19 1.08
C VAL A 402 -26.83 -21.16 0.00
N LYS A 403 -28.16 -21.34 -0.08
CA LYS A 403 -28.84 -22.22 -1.04
C LYS A 403 -28.31 -22.01 -2.46
N GLU A 404 -28.07 -23.12 -3.17
CA GLU A 404 -27.66 -23.13 -4.57
C GLU A 404 -28.56 -22.25 -5.47
N GLY A 405 -27.92 -21.57 -6.42
CA GLY A 405 -28.58 -20.61 -7.31
C GLY A 405 -28.92 -19.26 -6.67
N LYS A 406 -28.62 -19.04 -5.38
CA LYS A 406 -28.78 -17.74 -4.71
C LYS A 406 -27.44 -17.12 -4.34
N THR A 407 -27.40 -15.79 -4.35
CA THR A 407 -26.23 -15.00 -3.97
C THR A 407 -26.56 -13.95 -2.92
N GLN A 408 -25.59 -13.68 -2.04
CA GLN A 408 -25.61 -12.56 -1.09
C GLN A 408 -25.00 -11.28 -1.66
N LEU A 409 -24.29 -11.36 -2.79
CA LEU A 409 -23.66 -10.18 -3.38
C LEU A 409 -24.75 -9.34 -4.04
N VAL A 410 -25.13 -8.22 -3.43
CA VAL A 410 -26.25 -7.36 -3.83
C VAL A 410 -25.85 -5.89 -3.89
N THR A 411 -26.75 -5.05 -4.40
CA THR A 411 -26.62 -3.59 -4.33
C THR A 411 -27.85 -2.92 -3.71
N PHE A 412 -27.77 -1.61 -3.48
CA PHE A 412 -28.87 -0.76 -3.06
C PHE A 412 -29.47 0.00 -4.25
N THR A 413 -30.77 -0.14 -4.43
CA THR A 413 -31.54 0.49 -5.49
C THR A 413 -32.43 1.59 -4.93
N GLY A 414 -32.48 2.73 -5.61
CA GLY A 414 -33.30 3.85 -5.19
C GLY A 414 -32.76 5.19 -5.65
N LYS A 415 -33.55 6.24 -5.42
CA LYS A 415 -33.10 7.60 -5.71
C LYS A 415 -31.84 7.91 -4.89
N ASN A 416 -30.89 8.63 -5.49
CA ASN A 416 -29.60 9.02 -4.90
C ASN A 416 -28.66 7.85 -4.56
N THR A 417 -28.94 6.63 -5.01
CA THR A 417 -27.96 5.52 -4.99
C THR A 417 -27.26 5.41 -6.35
N PRO A 418 -26.17 4.64 -6.45
CA PRO A 418 -25.52 4.36 -7.73
C PRO A 418 -26.43 3.62 -8.73
N PHE A 419 -27.52 3.01 -8.25
CA PHE A 419 -28.46 2.19 -9.02
C PHE A 419 -29.91 2.72 -8.89
N PRO A 420 -30.28 3.78 -9.64
CA PRO A 420 -31.56 4.48 -9.47
C PRO A 420 -32.80 3.72 -9.97
N GLY A 421 -32.67 2.45 -10.39
CA GLY A 421 -33.75 1.64 -10.97
C GLY A 421 -33.97 1.83 -12.48
N GLY A 422 -33.10 2.62 -13.14
CA GLY A 422 -32.99 2.77 -14.59
C GLY A 422 -31.57 2.44 -15.07
N PRO A 423 -31.09 3.06 -16.17
CA PRO A 423 -29.68 2.96 -16.53
C PRO A 423 -28.79 3.40 -15.36
N GLY A 424 -27.71 2.68 -15.10
CA GLY A 424 -26.76 3.08 -14.06
C GLY A 424 -26.13 4.44 -14.36
N ILE A 425 -25.75 5.15 -13.31
CA ILE A 425 -25.09 6.46 -13.42
C ILE A 425 -23.69 6.31 -14.04
N ARG A 426 -23.09 7.42 -14.49
CA ARG A 426 -21.66 7.40 -14.83
C ARG A 426 -20.85 7.35 -13.54
N PHE A 427 -19.73 6.66 -13.61
CA PHE A 427 -18.79 6.51 -12.51
C PHE A 427 -18.30 7.86 -11.96
N PHE A 428 -18.17 8.87 -12.82
CA PHE A 428 -17.77 10.23 -12.44
C PHE A 428 -18.91 11.06 -11.82
N ASP A 429 -20.14 10.57 -11.82
CA ASP A 429 -21.31 11.24 -11.22
C ASP A 429 -21.51 10.83 -9.74
N ILE A 430 -20.40 10.62 -9.01
CA ILE A 430 -20.38 10.28 -7.57
C ILE A 430 -19.63 11.38 -6.80
N PRO A 431 -20.28 12.53 -6.52
CA PRO A 431 -19.63 13.69 -5.90
C PRO A 431 -19.12 13.46 -4.47
N ASP A 432 -19.71 12.56 -3.69
CA ASP A 432 -19.21 12.22 -2.33
C ASP A 432 -17.90 11.42 -2.36
N GLY A 433 -17.49 10.97 -3.55
CA GLY A 433 -16.21 10.31 -3.81
C GLY A 433 -16.32 8.79 -3.87
N THR A 434 -15.57 8.19 -4.80
CA THR A 434 -15.67 6.75 -5.10
C THR A 434 -15.17 5.84 -3.97
N SER A 435 -14.29 6.32 -3.11
CA SER A 435 -13.84 5.58 -1.92
C SER A 435 -14.85 5.61 -0.76
N ASN A 436 -15.88 6.45 -0.86
CA ASN A 436 -16.87 6.70 0.19
C ASN A 436 -18.25 6.12 -0.14
N THR A 437 -18.45 5.60 -1.35
CA THR A 437 -19.73 5.06 -1.82
C THR A 437 -19.66 3.55 -2.04
N ILE A 438 -20.56 2.81 -1.41
CA ILE A 438 -20.76 1.36 -1.59
C ILE A 438 -21.43 1.11 -2.94
N LEU A 439 -20.86 0.20 -3.74
CA LEU A 439 -21.52 -0.31 -4.95
C LEU A 439 -22.15 -1.68 -4.73
N LEU A 440 -21.40 -2.60 -4.14
CA LEU A 440 -21.86 -3.96 -3.89
C LEU A 440 -21.63 -4.28 -2.41
N ILE A 441 -22.52 -5.06 -1.81
CA ILE A 441 -22.46 -5.45 -0.41
C ILE A 441 -22.92 -6.89 -0.24
N LYS A 442 -22.32 -7.59 0.71
CA LYS A 442 -22.78 -8.91 1.14
C LYS A 442 -23.99 -8.75 2.08
N ALA A 443 -25.16 -9.19 1.64
CA ALA A 443 -26.34 -9.27 2.50
C ALA A 443 -26.33 -10.55 3.36
N ALA A 444 -27.17 -10.58 4.39
CA ALA A 444 -27.36 -11.77 5.22
C ALA A 444 -27.97 -12.94 4.42
N PRO A 445 -27.75 -14.20 4.85
CA PRO A 445 -28.22 -15.38 4.12
C PRO A 445 -29.73 -15.40 3.81
N ASP A 446 -30.56 -14.83 4.70
CA ASP A 446 -32.01 -14.75 4.55
C ASP A 446 -32.46 -13.77 3.45
N GLN A 447 -31.60 -12.81 3.10
CA GLN A 447 -31.81 -11.84 2.02
C GLN A 447 -31.17 -12.29 0.69
N ALA A 448 -30.63 -13.50 0.60
CA ALA A 448 -30.03 -14.01 -0.63
C ALA A 448 -31.05 -14.16 -1.76
N VAL A 449 -30.71 -13.62 -2.93
CA VAL A 449 -31.56 -13.54 -4.13
C VAL A 449 -31.09 -14.51 -5.22
N PRO A 450 -31.99 -15.00 -6.09
CA PRO A 450 -31.58 -15.76 -7.28
C PRO A 450 -30.61 -14.93 -8.14
N TRP A 451 -29.43 -15.46 -8.46
CA TRP A 451 -28.35 -14.64 -9.03
C TRP A 451 -28.65 -14.09 -10.43
N THR A 452 -29.53 -14.76 -11.19
CA THR A 452 -29.97 -14.32 -12.54
C THR A 452 -31.12 -13.32 -12.50
N LYS A 453 -31.82 -13.18 -11.36
CA LYS A 453 -32.99 -12.30 -11.23
C LYS A 453 -32.56 -10.84 -11.06
N PRO A 454 -33.12 -9.89 -11.82
CA PRO A 454 -32.82 -8.46 -11.68
C PRO A 454 -33.52 -7.86 -10.44
N VAL A 455 -33.12 -8.30 -9.26
CA VAL A 455 -33.62 -7.83 -7.97
C VAL A 455 -32.46 -7.62 -7.01
N ASP A 456 -32.54 -6.54 -6.25
CA ASP A 456 -31.56 -6.09 -5.28
C ASP A 456 -32.29 -5.38 -4.13
N LEU A 457 -31.56 -4.75 -3.21
CA LEU A 457 -32.13 -4.19 -1.98
C LEU A 457 -32.71 -2.81 -2.23
N PRO A 458 -33.98 -2.52 -1.86
CA PRO A 458 -34.47 -1.15 -1.88
C PRO A 458 -33.78 -0.33 -0.77
N PHE A 459 -33.29 0.86 -1.11
CA PHE A 459 -32.71 1.78 -0.13
C PHE A 459 -33.81 2.52 0.62
N ASP A 460 -33.81 2.37 1.95
CA ASP A 460 -34.61 3.16 2.88
C ASP A 460 -33.67 3.99 3.77
N PRO A 461 -33.60 5.33 3.58
CA PRO A 461 -32.76 6.19 4.41
C PRO A 461 -33.11 6.15 5.91
N ALA A 462 -34.34 5.78 6.28
CA ALA A 462 -34.75 5.70 7.68
C ALA A 462 -34.21 4.43 8.36
N ASP A 463 -34.07 3.33 7.60
CA ASP A 463 -33.56 2.06 8.09
C ASP A 463 -32.84 1.27 6.97
N PRO A 464 -31.62 1.67 6.62
CA PRO A 464 -30.86 1.03 5.54
C PRO A 464 -30.32 -0.36 5.91
N TRP A 465 -30.36 -0.72 7.19
CA TRP A 465 -29.92 -2.01 7.70
C TRP A 465 -30.97 -3.11 7.49
N LYS A 466 -32.26 -2.79 7.67
CA LYS A 466 -33.36 -3.74 7.51
C LYS A 466 -33.30 -4.59 6.23
N PRO A 467 -33.10 -4.04 5.02
CA PRO A 467 -33.05 -4.85 3.81
C PRO A 467 -31.78 -5.71 3.70
N LEU A 468 -30.72 -5.45 4.47
CA LEU A 468 -29.54 -6.32 4.51
C LEU A 468 -29.75 -7.60 5.32
N GLY A 469 -30.79 -7.65 6.17
CA GLY A 469 -31.11 -8.79 7.02
C GLY A 469 -30.28 -8.82 8.30
N THR A 470 -30.25 -10.00 8.95
CA THR A 470 -29.58 -10.16 10.25
C THR A 470 -28.26 -10.91 10.09
N PHE A 471 -27.16 -10.27 10.48
CA PHE A 471 -25.83 -10.87 10.47
C PHE A 471 -25.52 -11.56 11.80
N ALA A 472 -24.83 -12.70 11.73
CA ALA A 472 -24.25 -13.34 12.92
C ALA A 472 -22.96 -12.65 13.38
N ASP A 473 -22.21 -12.09 12.42
CA ASP A 473 -20.95 -11.39 12.65
C ASP A 473 -21.18 -9.90 12.99
N ASP A 474 -20.17 -9.28 13.61
CA ASP A 474 -20.15 -7.86 13.95
C ASP A 474 -19.87 -6.94 12.75
N LYS A 475 -19.83 -7.50 11.54
CA LYS A 475 -19.51 -6.81 10.29
C LYS A 475 -20.03 -7.57 9.06
N THR A 476 -20.07 -6.86 7.92
CA THR A 476 -20.23 -7.44 6.58
C THR A 476 -19.22 -6.82 5.61
N GLU A 477 -18.98 -7.44 4.46
CA GLU A 477 -18.04 -6.94 3.46
C GLU A 477 -18.76 -6.17 2.33
N ALA A 478 -18.18 -5.04 1.94
CA ALA A 478 -18.65 -4.23 0.83
C ALA A 478 -17.53 -3.91 -0.17
N ILE A 479 -17.89 -3.80 -1.45
CA ILE A 479 -17.05 -3.28 -2.53
C ILE A 479 -17.44 -1.82 -2.74
N MET A 480 -16.47 -0.93 -2.51
CA MET A 480 -16.63 0.51 -2.73
C MET A 480 -16.54 0.84 -4.22
N ALA A 481 -16.95 2.04 -4.63
CA ALA A 481 -16.92 2.43 -6.03
C ALA A 481 -15.50 2.47 -6.62
N ASP A 482 -14.49 2.79 -5.83
CA ASP A 482 -13.09 2.69 -6.26
C ASP A 482 -12.57 1.24 -6.40
N GLY A 483 -13.40 0.24 -6.06
CA GLY A 483 -13.09 -1.17 -6.11
C GLY A 483 -12.37 -1.71 -4.87
N SER A 484 -12.08 -0.87 -3.88
CA SER A 484 -11.58 -1.32 -2.59
C SER A 484 -12.65 -2.14 -1.86
N ILE A 485 -12.21 -3.06 -0.99
CA ILE A 485 -13.11 -3.93 -0.24
C ILE A 485 -12.97 -3.55 1.24
N GLN A 486 -14.08 -3.23 1.89
CA GLN A 486 -14.13 -2.72 3.24
C GLN A 486 -14.93 -3.64 4.15
N ASN A 487 -14.53 -3.72 5.42
CA ASN A 487 -15.39 -4.26 6.47
C ASN A 487 -16.35 -3.16 6.93
N ILE A 488 -17.65 -3.41 6.84
CA ILE A 488 -18.73 -2.54 7.31
C ILE A 488 -19.19 -3.06 8.67
N PRO A 489 -18.90 -2.37 9.79
CA PRO A 489 -19.37 -2.79 11.11
C PRO A 489 -20.90 -2.78 11.17
N THR A 490 -21.51 -3.83 11.71
CA THR A 490 -22.98 -3.89 11.92
C THR A 490 -23.45 -2.95 13.02
N SER A 491 -22.50 -2.33 13.74
CA SER A 491 -22.73 -1.30 14.76
C SER A 491 -22.86 0.12 14.20
N LEU A 492 -22.61 0.36 12.90
CA LEU A 492 -22.81 1.70 12.34
C LEU A 492 -24.29 2.09 12.45
N SER A 493 -24.53 3.36 12.76
CA SER A 493 -25.90 3.91 12.77
C SER A 493 -26.54 3.87 11.38
N ALA A 494 -27.86 3.93 11.33
CA ALA A 494 -28.61 4.09 10.08
C ALA A 494 -28.10 5.27 9.23
N LYS A 495 -27.75 6.38 9.88
CA LYS A 495 -27.19 7.56 9.21
C LYS A 495 -25.83 7.26 8.59
N GLU A 496 -24.91 6.64 9.33
CA GLU A 496 -23.57 6.32 8.82
C GLU A 496 -23.60 5.34 7.65
N LEU A 497 -24.44 4.29 7.71
CA LEU A 497 -24.63 3.40 6.56
C LEU A 497 -25.30 4.12 5.39
N GLY A 498 -26.30 4.97 5.65
CA GLY A 498 -26.95 5.80 4.63
C GLY A 498 -25.96 6.68 3.88
N ASN A 499 -25.02 7.32 4.60
CA ASN A 499 -23.95 8.14 4.01
C ASN A 499 -23.02 7.33 3.09
N LEU A 500 -22.80 6.05 3.38
CA LEU A 500 -21.99 5.18 2.53
C LEU A 500 -22.76 4.68 1.29
N ILE A 501 -24.09 4.73 1.27
CA ILE A 501 -24.92 4.25 0.15
C ILE A 501 -25.23 5.36 -0.85
N GLN A 502 -25.42 6.58 -0.36
CA GLN A 502 -25.75 7.73 -1.19
C GLN A 502 -24.54 8.25 -1.96
N ILE A 503 -24.80 8.96 -3.06
CA ILE A 503 -23.74 9.46 -3.95
C ILE A 503 -23.46 10.96 -3.79
N ASN A 504 -24.37 11.71 -3.15
CA ASN A 504 -24.38 13.18 -3.18
C ASN A 504 -25.01 13.84 -1.93
N ASP A 505 -24.89 13.25 -0.75
CA ASP A 505 -25.38 13.83 0.50
C ASP A 505 -24.37 14.77 1.18
N GLY A 506 -23.13 14.80 0.71
CA GLY A 506 -22.06 15.67 1.20
C GLY A 506 -21.65 15.40 2.65
N GLN A 507 -22.04 14.26 3.22
CA GLN A 507 -21.74 13.91 4.60
C GLN A 507 -20.36 13.25 4.73
N ILE A 508 -19.77 13.40 5.92
CA ILE A 508 -18.56 12.67 6.27
C ILE A 508 -18.92 11.21 6.52
N THR A 509 -18.14 10.30 5.93
CA THR A 509 -18.24 8.86 6.12
C THR A 509 -17.35 8.36 7.26
N PRO A 510 -17.71 7.25 7.93
CA PRO A 510 -16.86 6.66 8.96
C PRO A 510 -15.55 6.16 8.35
N ASN A 511 -14.49 6.12 9.17
CA ASN A 511 -13.24 5.49 8.77
C ASN A 511 -13.38 3.97 8.82
N LEU A 512 -13.46 3.33 7.65
CA LEU A 512 -13.64 1.89 7.52
C LEU A 512 -12.30 1.15 7.49
N LYS A 513 -12.31 -0.09 7.97
CA LYS A 513 -11.14 -0.96 7.93
C LYS A 513 -11.13 -1.78 6.64
N PRO A 514 -10.05 -1.77 5.85
CA PRO A 514 -9.99 -2.56 4.62
C PRO A 514 -10.07 -4.05 4.90
N PHE A 515 -10.80 -4.80 4.07
CA PHE A 515 -10.75 -6.25 4.06
C PHE A 515 -9.53 -6.70 3.26
N SER A 516 -8.46 -7.00 3.99
CA SER A 516 -7.10 -7.03 3.47
C SER A 516 -6.33 -8.28 3.92
N LEU A 517 -5.41 -8.74 3.08
CA LEU A 517 -4.47 -9.83 3.40
C LEU A 517 -3.51 -9.46 4.54
N LEU A 518 -3.30 -8.17 4.78
CA LEU A 518 -2.38 -7.64 5.76
C LEU A 518 -3.18 -6.96 6.88
N PRO A 519 -2.82 -7.16 8.15
CA PRO A 519 -3.36 -6.35 9.24
C PRO A 519 -2.88 -4.90 9.10
N GLU A 520 -3.67 -3.98 9.66
CA GLU A 520 -3.37 -2.53 9.72
C GLU A 520 -2.06 -2.22 10.45
#